data_AF-A0A9X8YBE9-F1
#
_entry.id   AF-A0A9X8YBE9-F1
#
_cell.length_a   1.000
_cell.length_b   1.000
_cell.length_c   1.000
_cell.angle_alpha   90.00
_cell.angle_beta   90.00
_cell.angle_gamma   90.00
#
_symmetry.space_group_name_H-M   'P 1'
#
loop_
_entity.id
_entity.type
_entity.pdbx_description
1 polymer ?
#
loop_
_entity_poly.entity_id
_entity_poly.type
_entity_poly.pdbx_seq_one_letter_code
_entity_poly.pdbx_strand_id
1 'polypeptide(L)' 'MQLEVARRLVSFEGLKRVAGWAKSPAEMADELGVTEEVVLLRLQSLDGDQVQELWPPSEYIA' A
#
# COMPACT_ATOMS: atom_id res chain seq x y z
N MET A 1 -0.86 15.70 9.87
CA MET A 1 -2.26 15.81 9.41
C MET A 1 -2.56 14.98 8.16
N GLN A 2 -1.65 14.86 7.18
CA GLN A 2 -1.97 14.15 5.92
C GLN A 2 -1.93 12.60 5.99
N LEU A 3 -1.14 12.02 6.90
CA LEU A 3 -1.08 10.55 7.09
C LEU A 3 -2.42 9.96 7.58
N GLU A 4 -3.15 10.67 8.45
CA GLU A 4 -4.45 10.20 8.96
C GLU A 4 -5.54 10.24 7.88
N VAL A 5 -5.48 11.22 6.98
CA VAL A 5 -6.37 11.31 5.82
C VAL A 5 -6.08 10.14 4.87
N ALA A 6 -4.82 9.84 4.60
CA ALA A 6 -4.44 8.70 3.78
C ALA A 6 -4.90 7.36 4.38
N ARG A 7 -4.80 7.18 5.71
CA ARG A 7 -5.33 5.99 6.41
C ARG A 7 -6.85 5.85 6.32
N ARG A 8 -7.59 6.96 6.26
CA ARG A 8 -9.05 6.93 6.07
C ARG A 8 -9.46 6.69 4.62
N LEU A 9 -8.72 7.25 3.66
CA LEU A 9 -9.02 7.12 2.24
C LEU A 9 -8.63 5.75 1.69
N VAL A 10 -7.50 5.21 2.12
CA VAL A 10 -6.97 3.93 1.67
C VAL A 10 -6.97 2.93 2.82
N SER A 11 -7.95 2.02 2.78
CA SER A 11 -8.01 0.89 3.70
C SER A 11 -6.84 -0.06 3.49
N PHE A 12 -6.44 -0.76 4.54
CA PHE A 12 -5.37 -1.76 4.45
C PHE A 12 -5.74 -2.91 3.51
N GLU A 13 -7.01 -3.36 3.52
CA GLU A 13 -7.49 -4.41 2.62
C GLU A 13 -7.44 -3.99 1.14
N GLY A 14 -7.79 -2.73 0.84
CA GLY A 14 -7.65 -2.20 -0.51
C GLY A 14 -6.19 -2.22 -0.97
N LEU A 15 -5.29 -1.80 -0.07
CA LEU A 15 -3.84 -1.88 -0.28
C LEU A 15 -3.36 -3.31 -0.53
N LYS A 16 -3.81 -4.28 0.26
CA LYS A 16 -3.45 -5.70 0.12
C LYS A 16 -3.91 -6.29 -1.20
N ARG A 17 -5.09 -5.88 -1.67
CA ARG A 17 -5.62 -6.29 -2.97
C ARG A 17 -4.77 -5.81 -4.14
N VAL A 18 -4.25 -4.57 -4.09
CA VAL A 18 -3.45 -4.00 -5.19
C VAL A 18 -1.97 -4.34 -5.07
N ALA A 19 -1.43 -4.49 -3.85
CA ALA A 19 -0.02 -4.78 -3.60
C ALA A 19 0.46 -6.11 -4.21
N GLY A 20 -0.44 -7.08 -4.41
CA GLY A 20 -0.13 -8.38 -4.99
C GLY A 20 0.17 -8.37 -6.50
N TRP A 21 -0.14 -7.28 -7.20
CA TRP A 21 0.05 -7.20 -8.66
C TRP A 21 0.52 -5.83 -9.16
N ALA A 22 0.27 -4.76 -8.42
CA ALA A 22 0.74 -3.43 -8.78
C ALA A 22 2.26 -3.35 -8.66
N LYS A 23 2.92 -2.81 -9.70
CA LYS A 23 4.37 -2.68 -9.76
C LYS A 23 4.85 -1.28 -9.37
N SER A 24 3.92 -0.34 -9.28
CA SER A 24 4.20 1.06 -8.97
C SER A 24 3.09 1.69 -8.11
N PRO A 25 3.41 2.72 -7.29
CA PRO A 25 2.42 3.49 -6.56
C PRO A 25 1.37 4.17 -7.45
N ALA A 26 1.73 4.51 -8.69
CA ALA A 26 0.81 5.07 -9.68
C ALA A 26 -0.32 4.10 -10.04
N GLU A 27 0.00 2.82 -10.31
CA GLU A 27 -1.01 1.79 -10.61
C GLU A 27 -1.90 1.51 -9.39
N MET A 28 -1.32 1.51 -8.18
CA MET A 28 -2.09 1.39 -6.95
C MET A 28 -3.07 2.55 -6.79
N ALA A 29 -2.64 3.77 -7.15
CA ALA A 29 -3.45 4.98 -7.02
C ALA A 29 -4.63 4.99 -7.98
N ASP A 30 -4.40 4.60 -9.24
CA ASP A 30 -5.43 4.46 -10.28
C ASP A 30 -6.55 3.51 -9.83
N GLU A 31 -6.16 2.31 -9.37
CA GLU A 31 -7.11 1.28 -8.91
C GLU A 31 -7.88 1.66 -7.64
N LEU A 32 -7.20 2.34 -6.71
CA LEU A 32 -7.81 2.79 -5.47
C LEU A 32 -8.61 4.08 -5.66
N GLY A 33 -8.58 4.71 -6.85
CA GLY A 33 -9.24 5.96 -7.14
C GLY A 33 -8.70 7.14 -6.32
N VAL A 34 -7.42 7.11 -5.98
CA VAL A 34 -6.74 8.15 -5.19
C VAL A 34 -5.53 8.69 -5.95
N THR A 35 -4.89 9.73 -5.41
CA THR A 35 -3.63 10.24 -5.96
C THR A 35 -2.44 9.41 -5.50
N GLU A 36 -1.37 9.36 -6.29
CA GLU A 36 -0.11 8.69 -5.93
C GLU A 36 0.43 9.13 -4.56
N GLU A 37 0.35 10.43 -4.25
CA GLU A 37 0.80 10.97 -2.96
C GLU A 37 0.07 10.33 -1.76
N VAL A 38 -1.23 10.05 -1.90
CA VAL A 38 -2.03 9.40 -0.85
C VAL A 38 -1.58 7.96 -0.65
N VAL A 39 -1.24 7.24 -1.73
CA VAL A 39 -0.67 5.89 -1.66
C VAL A 39 0.68 5.94 -0.96
N LEU A 40 1.58 6.84 -1.37
CA LEU A 40 2.91 6.99 -0.77
C LEU A 40 2.84 7.32 0.73
N LEU A 41 1.97 8.25 1.12
CA LEU A 41 1.71 8.59 2.52
C LEU A 41 1.15 7.39 3.28
N ARG A 42 0.25 6.62 2.66
CA ARG A 42 -0.31 5.42 3.30
C ARG A 42 0.77 4.36 3.50
N LEU A 43 1.63 4.12 2.51
CA LEU A 43 2.75 3.18 2.59
C LEU A 43 3.75 3.58 3.68
N GLN A 44 4.09 4.87 3.81
CA GLN A 44 4.94 5.38 4.89
C GLN A 44 4.33 5.19 6.28
N SER A 45 3.00 5.10 6.36
CA SER A 45 2.29 4.88 7.62
C SER A 45 2.14 3.40 8.00
N LEU A 46 2.67 2.48 7.20
CA LEU A 46 2.63 1.05 7.49
C LEU A 46 3.73 0.68 8.48
N ASP A 47 3.38 -0.16 9.44
CA ASP A 47 4.34 -0.78 10.35
C ASP A 47 4.95 -2.04 9.73
N GLY A 48 6.07 -2.53 10.28
CA GLY A 48 6.81 -3.66 9.72
C GLY A 48 6.01 -4.95 9.56
N ASP A 49 5.01 -5.17 10.41
CA ASP A 49 4.06 -6.29 10.31
C ASP A 49 3.13 -6.12 9.09
N GLN A 50 2.57 -4.93 8.90
CA GLN A 50 1.70 -4.62 7.77
C GLN A 50 2.45 -4.68 6.44
N VAL A 51 3.72 -4.28 6.41
CA VAL A 51 4.56 -4.39 5.21
C VAL A 51 4.79 -5.87 4.84
N GLN A 52 5.06 -6.72 5.83
CA GLN A 52 5.20 -8.17 5.61
C GLN A 52 3.88 -8.83 5.18
N GLU A 53 2.74 -8.32 5.60
CA GLU A 53 1.46 -8.83 5.12
C GLU A 53 1.15 -8.46 3.65
N LEU A 54 1.60 -7.28 3.19
CA LEU A 54 1.41 -6.82 1.81
C LEU A 54 2.40 -7.49 0.85
N TRP A 55 3.66 -7.50 1.26
CA TRP A 55 4.76 -8.13 0.54
C TRP A 55 5.42 -9.12 1.50
N PRO A 56 4.82 -10.30 1.67
CA PRO A 56 5.48 -11.35 2.42
C PRO A 56 6.85 -11.54 1.79
N PRO A 57 7.91 -11.71 2.61
CA PRO A 57 9.18 -12.17 2.09
C PRO A 57 8.87 -13.49 1.40
N SER A 58 8.71 -13.45 0.08
CA SER A 58 8.65 -14.65 -0.73
C SER A 58 9.91 -15.37 -0.35
N GLU A 59 9.78 -16.58 0.18
CA GLU A 59 10.92 -17.42 0.52
C GLU A 59 11.95 -17.24 -0.59
N TYR A 60 13.11 -16.72 -0.23
CA TYR A 60 14.26 -16.69 -1.11
C TYR A 60 14.47 -18.15 -1.52
N ILE A 61 13.90 -18.57 -2.64
CA ILE A 61 14.19 -19.87 -3.25
C ILE A 61 15.59 -19.67 -3.85
N ALA A 62 16.59 -19.92 -3.01
CA ALA A 62 17.97 -20.14 -3.39
C ALA A 62 18.13 -21.51 -4.07
#